data_AF-A0A960J8A9-F1
#
_entry.id   AF-A0A960J8A9-F1
#
_cell.length_a   1.000
_cell.length_b   1.000
_cell.length_c   1.000
_cell.angle_alpha   90.00
_cell.angle_beta   90.00
_cell.angle_gamma   90.00
#
_symmetry.space_group_name_H-M   'P 1'
#
loop_
_entity.id
_entity.type
_entity.pdbx_description
1 polymer ?
#
loop_
_entity_poly.entity_id
_entity_poly.type
_entity_poly.pdbx_seq_one_letter_code
_entity_poly.pdbx_strand_id
1 'polypeptide(L)'
;MADMIRFLSTWQPDLAQLRGVFTPEEQATLEAARTAVDSAHRRVAYCVWENPFARAGGIFAVATHLPPALRAAGDDVVLLTPLHRNLASTPDYPSLHYLGEVSFEYSGHNHRIELFEHRDGLDNRWILMQGWRVFDAPGGPDRRNPYA
;
A
#
# COMPACT_ATOMS: atom_id res chain seq x y z
N MET A 1 -0.93 -8.76 -19.15
CA MET A 1 -0.25 -7.51 -18.70
C MET A 1 -0.62 -6.31 -19.57
N ALA A 2 -0.54 -6.40 -20.90
CA ALA A 2 -0.93 -5.30 -21.81
C ALA A 2 -2.38 -4.80 -21.61
N ASP A 3 -3.35 -5.69 -21.38
CA ASP A 3 -4.75 -5.31 -21.14
C ASP A 3 -4.96 -4.54 -19.84
N MET A 4 -4.16 -4.82 -18.80
CA MET A 4 -4.24 -4.13 -17.52
C MET A 4 -3.66 -2.72 -17.60
N ILE A 5 -2.54 -2.55 -18.31
CA ILE A 5 -1.97 -1.23 -18.59
C ILE A 5 -2.96 -0.38 -19.40
N ARG A 6 -3.60 -0.96 -20.42
CA ARG A 6 -4.66 -0.29 -21.19
C ARG A 6 -5.84 0.08 -20.30
N PHE A 7 -6.33 -0.84 -19.47
CA PHE A 7 -7.42 -0.55 -18.54
C PHE A 7 -7.08 0.63 -17.61
N LEU A 8 -5.90 0.61 -16.99
CA LEU A 8 -5.43 1.68 -16.10
C LEU A 8 -5.32 3.03 -16.82
N SER A 9 -4.99 3.03 -18.12
CA SER A 9 -4.94 4.26 -18.92
C SER A 9 -6.32 4.88 -19.19
N THR A 10 -7.38 4.07 -19.12
CA THR A 10 -8.78 4.49 -19.37
C THR A 10 -9.62 4.58 -18.10
N TRP A 11 -9.07 4.13 -16.97
CA TRP A 11 -9.80 4.07 -15.71
C TRP A 11 -10.11 5.48 -15.22
N GLN A 12 -11.35 5.69 -14.80
CA GLN A 12 -11.76 6.90 -14.10
C GLN A 12 -12.25 6.55 -12.70
N PRO A 13 -11.89 7.34 -11.67
CA PRO A 13 -12.36 7.11 -10.32
C PRO A 13 -13.87 7.32 -10.22
N ASP A 14 -14.56 6.45 -9.48
CA ASP A 14 -15.92 6.71 -9.04
C ASP A 14 -15.91 7.71 -7.86
N LEU A 15 -15.96 9.00 -8.21
CA LEU A 15 -15.90 10.09 -7.24
C LEU A 15 -17.15 10.14 -6.33
N ALA A 16 -18.25 9.46 -6.67
CA ALA A 16 -19.44 9.46 -5.84
C ALA A 16 -19.22 8.74 -4.50
N GLN A 17 -18.42 7.67 -4.50
CA GLN A 17 -18.13 6.90 -3.28
C GLN A 17 -17.19 7.66 -2.33
N LEU A 18 -16.29 8.50 -2.85
CA LEU A 18 -15.40 9.31 -2.03
C LEU A 18 -16.17 10.32 -1.15
N ARG A 19 -17.34 10.80 -1.63
CA ARG A 19 -18.16 11.78 -0.90
C ARG A 19 -18.73 11.27 0.42
N GLY A 20 -18.86 9.96 0.58
CA GLY A 20 -19.35 9.34 1.81
C GLY A 20 -18.28 9.11 2.87
N VAL A 21 -17.00 9.26 2.51
CA VAL A 21 -15.86 8.90 3.37
C VAL A 21 -15.05 10.13 3.79
N PHE A 22 -14.95 11.12 2.90
CA PHE A 22 -14.13 12.32 3.11
C PHE A 22 -14.99 13.55 3.33
N THR A 23 -14.53 14.47 4.17
CA THR A 23 -15.11 15.81 4.33
C THR A 23 -14.97 16.62 3.03
N PRO A 24 -15.79 17.68 2.82
CA PRO A 24 -15.67 18.53 1.63
C PRO A 24 -14.27 19.14 1.43
N GLU A 25 -13.57 19.45 2.52
CA GLU A 25 -12.21 20.01 2.50
C GLU A 25 -11.17 18.97 2.05
N GLU A 26 -11.26 17.75 2.57
CA GLU A 26 -10.43 16.62 2.12
C GLU A 26 -10.70 16.29 0.65
N GLN A 27 -11.96 16.33 0.22
CA GLN A 27 -12.32 16.13 -1.20
C GLN A 27 -11.68 17.19 -2.11
N ALA A 28 -11.75 18.47 -1.73
CA ALA A 28 -11.12 19.55 -2.48
C ALA A 28 -9.59 19.39 -2.56
N THR A 29 -8.98 18.96 -1.46
CA THR A 29 -7.55 18.65 -1.40
C THR A 29 -7.17 17.50 -2.34
N LEU A 30 -7.95 16.42 -2.35
CA LEU A 30 -7.73 15.27 -3.23
C LEU A 30 -7.87 15.64 -4.72
N GLU A 31 -8.86 16.46 -5.06
CA GLU A 31 -9.07 16.93 -6.44
C GLU A 31 -7.93 17.83 -6.91
N ALA A 32 -7.49 18.77 -6.07
CA ALA A 32 -6.34 19.62 -6.34
C ALA A 32 -5.06 18.79 -6.54
N ALA A 33 -4.80 17.81 -5.66
CA ALA A 33 -3.66 16.91 -5.80
C ALA A 33 -3.73 16.11 -7.11
N ARG A 34 -4.91 15.60 -7.49
CA ARG A 34 -5.11 14.84 -8.73
C ARG A 34 -4.77 15.65 -9.97
N THR A 35 -5.24 16.90 -10.04
CA THR A 35 -4.98 17.77 -11.19
C THR A 35 -3.53 18.23 -11.31
N ALA A 36 -2.76 18.15 -10.22
CA ALA A 36 -1.34 18.46 -10.19
C ALA A 36 -0.43 17.30 -10.64
N VAL A 37 -0.97 16.10 -10.86
CA VAL A 37 -0.17 14.93 -11.29
C VAL A 37 0.31 15.11 -12.72
N ASP A 38 1.62 15.18 -12.92
CA ASP A 38 2.24 15.06 -14.24
C ASP A 38 2.11 13.60 -14.72
N SER A 39 1.29 13.38 -15.75
CA SER A 39 1.09 12.05 -16.33
C SER A 39 2.33 11.52 -17.06
N ALA A 40 3.29 12.38 -17.41
CA ALA A 40 4.56 11.97 -18.00
C ALA A 40 5.57 11.44 -16.96
N HIS A 41 5.45 11.85 -15.69
CA HIS A 41 6.32 11.43 -14.60
C HIS A 41 5.51 11.20 -13.33
N ARG A 42 4.89 10.02 -13.22
CA ARG A 42 4.06 9.67 -12.08
C ARG A 42 4.78 8.72 -11.13
N ARG A 43 4.62 8.98 -9.84
CA ARG A 43 4.83 7.98 -8.79
C ARG A 43 3.52 7.25 -8.55
N VAL A 44 3.54 5.93 -8.68
CA VAL A 44 2.41 5.05 -8.40
C VAL A 44 2.58 4.44 -7.02
N ALA A 45 1.70 4.83 -6.09
CA ALA A 45 1.57 4.15 -4.81
C ALA A 45 0.54 3.01 -4.95
N TYR A 46 1.00 1.77 -4.98
CA TYR A 46 0.13 0.61 -5.00
C TYR A 46 -0.17 0.14 -3.58
N CYS A 47 -1.34 0.51 -3.07
CA CYS A 47 -1.81 0.09 -1.76
C CYS A 47 -2.40 -1.32 -1.82
N VAL A 48 -1.83 -2.25 -1.06
CA VAL A 48 -2.23 -3.66 -1.04
C VAL A 48 -2.20 -4.20 0.38
N TRP A 49 -3.20 -5.02 0.73
CA TRP A 49 -3.29 -5.59 2.07
C TRP A 49 -2.28 -6.73 2.30
N GLU A 50 -1.99 -7.50 1.24
CA GLU A 50 -1.00 -8.57 1.27
C GLU A 50 0.42 -8.03 1.18
N ASN A 51 1.34 -8.67 1.89
CA ASN A 51 2.75 -8.31 1.93
C ASN A 51 3.65 -9.56 1.80
N PRO A 52 4.97 -9.40 1.63
CA PRO A 52 5.92 -10.52 1.46
C PRO A 52 5.89 -11.57 2.58
N PHE A 53 5.38 -11.20 3.75
CA PHE A 53 5.27 -12.03 4.96
C PHE A 53 3.83 -12.51 5.22
N ALA A 54 2.84 -11.95 4.54
CA ALA A 54 1.41 -12.24 4.71
C ALA A 54 0.76 -12.49 3.35
N ARG A 55 1.21 -13.55 2.67
CA ARG A 55 0.79 -13.86 1.30
C ARG A 55 -0.57 -14.56 1.32
N ALA A 56 -1.51 -14.12 0.48
CA ALA A 56 -2.82 -14.76 0.30
C ALA A 56 -3.22 -14.81 -1.19
N GLY A 57 -2.74 -15.82 -1.92
CA GLY A 57 -3.25 -16.10 -3.27
C GLY A 57 -2.99 -15.01 -4.31
N GLY A 58 -4.04 -14.59 -5.02
CA GLY A 58 -3.94 -13.89 -6.32
C GLY A 58 -3.49 -12.43 -6.26
N ILE A 59 -3.80 -11.68 -5.19
CA ILE A 59 -3.44 -10.26 -5.11
C ILE A 59 -1.94 -10.10 -4.85
N PHE A 60 -1.31 -10.95 -4.03
CA PHE A 60 0.15 -10.94 -3.89
C PHE A 60 0.87 -11.18 -5.22
N ALA A 61 0.35 -12.04 -6.08
CA ALA A 61 0.93 -12.24 -7.42
C ALA A 61 0.87 -10.97 -8.27
N VAL A 62 -0.24 -10.22 -8.20
CA VAL A 62 -0.35 -8.91 -8.87
C VAL A 62 0.63 -7.90 -8.25
N ALA A 63 0.71 -7.80 -6.92
CA ALA A 63 1.65 -6.93 -6.21
C ALA A 63 3.12 -7.25 -6.53
N THR A 64 3.44 -8.51 -6.79
CA THR A 64 4.80 -8.92 -7.15
C THR A 64 5.15 -8.56 -8.60
N HIS A 65 4.21 -8.69 -9.54
CA HIS A 65 4.51 -8.63 -10.98
C HIS A 65 4.06 -7.35 -11.70
N LEU A 66 3.11 -6.59 -11.15
CA LEU A 66 2.68 -5.31 -11.72
C LEU A 66 3.76 -4.21 -11.62
N PRO A 67 4.45 -4.01 -10.47
CA PRO A 67 5.42 -2.93 -10.35
C PRO A 67 6.58 -3.00 -11.35
N PRO A 68 7.21 -4.17 -11.64
CA PRO A 68 8.21 -4.26 -12.71
C PRO A 68 7.67 -3.84 -14.08
N ALA A 69 6.41 -4.14 -14.38
CA ALA A 69 5.75 -3.77 -15.64
C ALA A 69 5.58 -2.26 -15.77
N LEU A 70 5.14 -1.61 -14.69
CA LEU A 70 4.95 -0.15 -14.63
C LEU A 70 6.30 0.58 -14.67
N ARG A 71 7.33 0.07 -13.96
CA ARG A 71 8.70 0.60 -14.06
C ARG A 71 9.24 0.54 -15.49
N ALA A 72 8.98 -0.56 -16.21
CA ALA A 72 9.35 -0.69 -17.62
C ALA A 72 8.62 0.32 -18.54
N ALA A 73 7.47 0.83 -18.11
CA ALA A 73 6.74 1.90 -18.79
C ALA A 73 7.16 3.32 -18.36
N GLY A 74 8.14 3.46 -17.46
CA GLY A 74 8.68 4.74 -16.99
C GLY A 74 8.12 5.24 -15.66
N ASP A 75 7.25 4.46 -15.00
CA ASP A 75 6.64 4.85 -13.72
C ASP A 75 7.58 4.55 -12.53
N ASP A 76 7.58 5.42 -11.52
CA ASP A 76 8.19 5.11 -10.22
C ASP A 76 7.14 4.44 -9.33
N VAL A 77 7.33 3.17 -8.95
CA VAL A 77 6.32 2.39 -8.23
C VAL A 77 6.78 2.02 -6.83
N VAL A 78 5.93 2.33 -5.85
CA VAL A 78 6.09 1.94 -4.45
C VAL A 78 4.87 1.14 -3.99
N LEU A 79 5.10 0.03 -3.30
CA LEU A 79 4.01 -0.72 -2.68
C LEU A 79 3.82 -0.26 -1.25
N LEU A 80 2.59 0.06 -0.88
CA LEU A 80 2.22 0.42 0.49
C LEU A 80 1.38 -0.72 1.07
N THR A 81 1.83 -1.32 2.16
CA THR A 81 1.14 -2.45 2.75
C THR A 81 1.24 -2.47 4.27
N PRO A 82 0.20 -2.89 5.00
CA PRO A 82 0.30 -3.06 6.44
C PRO A 82 1.31 -4.13 6.83
N LEU A 83 2.03 -3.92 7.92
CA LEU A 83 2.88 -4.94 8.55
C LEU A 83 2.06 -5.70 9.60
N HIS A 84 1.87 -7.00 9.38
CA HIS A 84 1.13 -7.85 10.31
C HIS A 84 2.07 -8.51 11.32
N ARG A 85 2.43 -7.75 12.37
CA ARG A 85 3.44 -8.16 13.36
C ARG A 85 3.22 -9.49 14.07
N ASN A 86 1.99 -9.97 14.14
CA ASN A 86 1.64 -11.18 14.90
C ASN A 86 1.75 -12.47 14.06
N LEU A 87 2.06 -12.37 12.77
CA LEU A 87 2.25 -13.54 11.92
C LEU A 87 3.62 -14.17 12.16
N ALA A 88 3.67 -15.49 12.20
CA ALA A 88 4.93 -16.23 12.41
C ALA A 88 5.97 -15.98 11.30
N SER A 89 5.53 -15.59 10.11
CA SER A 89 6.36 -15.26 8.95
C SER A 89 6.88 -13.82 8.94
N THR A 90 6.37 -12.96 9.82
CA THR A 90 6.84 -11.57 9.91
C THR A 90 8.23 -11.55 10.56
N PRO A 91 9.22 -10.93 9.93
CA PRO A 91 10.57 -10.89 10.46
C PRO A 91 10.65 -9.96 11.68
N ASP A 92 11.68 -10.14 12.50
CA ASP A 92 11.94 -9.24 13.62
C ASP A 92 12.23 -7.82 13.10
N TYR A 93 11.61 -6.80 13.69
CA TYR A 93 11.75 -5.39 13.28
C TYR A 93 13.18 -4.90 13.05
N PRO A 94 14.19 -5.27 13.88
CA PRO A 94 15.58 -4.83 13.65
C PRO A 94 16.18 -5.32 12.32
N SER A 95 15.58 -6.34 11.69
CA SER A 95 15.99 -6.83 10.37
C SER A 95 15.38 -6.05 9.20
N LEU A 96 14.38 -5.19 9.47
CA LEU A 96 13.76 -4.32 8.49
C LEU A 96 14.45 -2.95 8.48
N HIS A 97 14.54 -2.33 7.31
CA HIS A 97 15.13 -1.00 7.20
C HIS A 97 14.12 0.06 7.64
N TYR A 98 14.31 0.63 8.83
CA TYR A 98 13.43 1.68 9.35
C TYR A 98 13.56 2.97 8.54
N LEU A 99 12.43 3.51 8.08
CA LEU A 99 12.37 4.73 7.28
C LEU A 99 11.91 5.95 8.09
N GLY A 100 11.22 5.75 9.20
CA GLY A 100 10.68 6.83 10.02
C GLY A 100 9.26 6.56 10.50
N GLU A 101 8.57 7.63 10.86
CA GLU A 101 7.21 7.59 11.35
C GLU A 101 6.35 8.70 10.74
N VAL A 102 5.06 8.44 10.61
CA VAL A 102 4.05 9.40 10.19
C VAL A 102 2.96 9.43 11.25
N SER A 103 2.50 10.63 11.60
CA SER A 103 1.35 10.84 12.46
C SER A 103 0.22 11.50 11.69
N PHE A 104 -1.01 11.05 11.91
CA PHE A 104 -2.20 11.64 11.30
C PHE A 104 -3.39 11.54 12.23
N GLU A 105 -4.30 12.50 12.14
CA GLU A 105 -5.57 12.47 12.87
C GLU A 105 -6.63 11.74 12.05
N TYR A 106 -7.34 10.80 12.68
CA TYR A 106 -8.48 10.12 12.08
C TYR A 106 -9.52 9.79 13.17
N SER A 107 -10.77 10.18 12.91
CA SER A 107 -11.89 10.06 13.85
C SER A 107 -11.62 10.68 15.24
N GLY A 108 -10.95 11.84 15.28
CA GLY A 108 -10.65 12.57 16.53
C GLY A 108 -9.53 11.95 17.38
N HIS A 109 -8.77 11.01 16.81
CA HIS A 109 -7.63 10.38 17.46
C HIS A 109 -6.38 10.56 16.60
N ASN A 110 -5.25 10.87 17.23
CA ASN A 110 -3.96 10.89 16.57
C ASN A 110 -3.39 9.45 16.49
N HIS A 111 -3.08 9.01 15.28
CA HIS A 111 -2.51 7.70 14.99
C HIS A 111 -1.05 7.87 14.60
N ARG A 112 -0.20 6.94 15.06
CA ARG A 112 1.22 6.87 14.68
C ARG A 112 1.49 5.58 13.92
N ILE A 113 2.09 5.72 12.75
CA ILE A 113 2.52 4.62 11.89
C ILE A 113 4.04 4.65 11.77
N GLU A 114 4.67 3.52 12.06
CA GLU A 114 6.09 3.32 11.78
C GLU A 114 6.24 2.73 10.38
N LEU A 115 7.23 3.22 9.64
CA LEU A 115 7.49 2.85 8.25
C LEU A 115 8.79 2.06 8.16
N PHE A 116 8.73 0.93 7.47
CA PHE A 116 9.88 0.10 7.17
C PHE A 116 9.97 -0.18 5.68
N GLU A 117 11.18 -0.36 5.15
CA GLU A 117 11.42 -0.78 3.78
C GLU A 117 11.80 -2.25 3.71
N HIS A 118 11.25 -2.93 2.70
CA HIS A 118 11.71 -4.23 2.25
C HIS A 118 11.85 -4.22 0.72
N ARG A 119 12.90 -4.87 0.22
CA ARG A 119 13.08 -5.14 -1.22
C ARG A 119 13.03 -6.63 -1.47
N ASP A 120 12.19 -7.03 -2.40
CA ASP A 120 12.06 -8.44 -2.79
C ASP A 120 13.05 -8.82 -3.90
N GLY A 121 13.01 -10.08 -4.34
CA GLY A 121 13.88 -10.60 -5.39
C GLY A 121 13.67 -9.99 -6.79
N LEU A 122 12.62 -9.19 -6.99
CA LEU A 122 12.36 -8.45 -8.24
C LEU A 122 12.65 -6.96 -8.10
N ASP A 123 13.33 -6.57 -7.02
CA ASP A 123 13.63 -5.19 -6.66
C ASP A 123 12.37 -4.32 -6.51
N ASN A 124 11.25 -4.91 -6.09
CA ASN A 124 10.09 -4.13 -5.72
C ASN A 124 10.32 -3.46 -4.37
N ARG A 125 9.99 -2.18 -4.29
CA ARG A 125 10.10 -1.39 -3.07
C ARG A 125 8.80 -1.47 -2.26
N TRP A 126 8.84 -2.22 -1.16
CA TRP A 126 7.74 -2.37 -0.23
C TRP A 126 7.92 -1.44 0.97
N ILE A 127 6.95 -0.57 1.20
CA ILE A 127 6.82 0.23 2.43
C ILE A 127 5.82 -0.47 3.32
N LEU A 128 6.34 -1.03 4.41
CA LEU A 128 5.60 -1.77 5.41
C LEU A 128 5.15 -0.80 6.50
N MET A 129 3.85 -0.68 6.67
CA MET A 129 3.22 0.25 7.61
C MET A 129 2.85 -0.49 8.89
N GLN A 130 3.59 -0.25 9.96
CA GLN A 130 3.23 -0.75 11.28
C GLN A 130 2.33 0.27 11.98
N GLY A 131 1.03 0.00 11.95
CA GLY A 131 0.02 0.75 12.70
C GLY A 131 -0.37 0.00 13.95
N TRP A 132 0.19 0.41 15.08
CA TRP A 132 -0.12 -0.17 16.38
C TRP A 132 -1.64 -0.11 16.62
N ARG A 133 -2.30 -1.27 16.75
CA ARG A 133 -3.76 -1.43 16.89
C ARG A 133 -4.63 -1.09 15.66
N VAL A 134 -4.07 -0.51 14.60
CA VAL A 134 -4.80 -0.19 13.36
C VAL A 134 -4.68 -1.35 12.35
N PHE A 135 -3.50 -1.95 12.26
CA PHE A 135 -3.17 -3.00 11.30
C PHE A 135 -2.80 -4.34 11.95
N ASP A 136 -3.03 -4.43 13.27
CA ASP A 136 -2.83 -5.64 14.04
C ASP A 136 -3.89 -6.67 13.66
N ALA A 137 -3.64 -7.43 12.59
CA ALA A 137 -4.34 -8.68 12.38
C ALA A 137 -3.95 -9.60 13.57
N PRO A 138 -4.89 -10.07 14.39
CA PRO A 138 -4.61 -11.20 15.25
C PRO A 138 -4.30 -12.35 14.29
N GLY A 139 -3.06 -12.83 14.28
CA GLY A 139 -2.76 -14.07 13.57
C GLY A 139 -3.78 -15.13 14.00
N GLY A 140 -4.06 -16.12 13.14
CA GLY A 140 -4.93 -17.23 13.51
C GLY A 140 -4.50 -17.90 14.83
N PRO A 141 -5.28 -18.85 15.37
CA PRO A 141 -4.91 -19.56 16.61
C PRO A 141 -3.48 -20.16 16.59
N ASP A 142 -2.93 -20.40 15.40
CA ASP A 142 -1.59 -20.90 15.10
C ASP A 142 -0.60 -19.83 14.61
N ARG A 143 -0.95 -18.54 14.73
CA ARG A 143 -0.21 -17.37 14.19
C ARG A 143 0.02 -17.42 12.67
N ARG A 144 -0.80 -18.17 11.93
CA ARG A 144 -0.81 -18.15 10.46
C ARG A 144 -1.64 -17.00 9.92
N ASN A 145 -1.47 -16.75 8.62
CA ASN A 145 -2.20 -15.72 7.89
C ASN A 145 -3.72 -15.97 8.03
N PRO A 146 -4.49 -15.06 8.66
CA PRO A 146 -5.93 -15.23 8.84
C PRO A 146 -6.73 -15.08 7.53
N TYR A 147 -6.07 -14.70 6.43
CA TYR A 147 -6.67 -14.49 5.11
C TYR A 147 -6.28 -15.57 4.09
N ALA A 148 -5.57 -16.63 4.51
CA ALA A 148 -5.17 -17.74 3.66
C ALA A 148 -6.20 -18.87 3.63
#